data_AF-A0A8J6IZ21-F1
#
_entry.id   AF-A0A8J6IZ21-F1
#
_cell.length_a   1.000
_cell.length_b   1.000
_cell.length_c   1.000
_cell.angle_alpha   90.00
_cell.angle_beta   90.00
_cell.angle_gamma   90.00
#
_symmetry.space_group_name_H-M   'P 1'
#
loop_
_entity.id
_entity.type
_entity.pdbx_description
1 polymer ?
#
loop_
_entity_poly.entity_id
_entity_poly.type
_entity_poly.pdbx_seq_one_letter_code
_entity_poly.pdbx_strand_id
1 'polypeptide(L)' 'MAMHAETTPCVVRGEGCYLYTEDGRKILDMASGIATNALGHCHPKVIAAAEKQLHTLI' A
#
# COMPACT_ATOMS: atom_id res chain seq x y z
N MET A 1 0.28 19.48 -11.37
CA MET A 1 0.17 19.39 -9.90
C MET A 1 1.03 18.21 -9.46
N ALA A 2 2.27 18.46 -9.04
CA ALA A 2 3.14 17.42 -8.50
C ALA A 2 3.14 17.57 -6.97
N MET A 3 2.57 16.58 -6.29
CA MET A 3 2.43 16.55 -4.83
C MET A 3 3.67 15.95 -4.14
N HIS A 4 4.75 15.71 -4.88
CA HIS A 4 5.90 14.92 -4.44
C HIS A 4 7.16 15.75 -4.70
N ALA A 5 8.01 15.91 -3.68
CA ALA A 5 9.32 16.51 -3.85
C ALA A 5 10.22 15.54 -4.62
N GLU A 6 11.28 16.04 -5.28
CA GLU A 6 12.24 15.18 -6.00
C GLU A 6 12.86 14.08 -5.11
N THR A 7 12.89 14.30 -3.79
CA THR A 7 13.42 13.36 -2.81
C THR A 7 12.39 12.36 -2.27
N THR A 8 11.11 12.47 -2.63
CA THR A 8 10.06 11.55 -2.19
C THR A 8 10.24 10.19 -2.88
N PRO A 9 10.41 9.08 -2.13
CA PRO A 9 10.52 7.76 -2.74
C PRO A 9 9.25 7.40 -3.52
N CYS A 10 9.40 7.04 -4.79
CA CYS A 10 8.30 6.50 -5.58
C CYS A 10 8.02 5.06 -5.13
N VAL A 11 6.91 4.86 -4.40
CA VAL A 11 6.50 3.55 -3.88
C VAL A 11 5.63 2.84 -4.92
N VAL A 12 6.01 1.63 -5.29
CA VAL A 12 5.35 0.84 -6.35
C VAL A 12 4.64 -0.41 -5.82
N ARG A 13 4.96 -0.85 -4.60
CA ARG A 13 4.32 -2.01 -3.97
C ARG A 13 4.34 -1.91 -2.45
N GLY A 14 3.31 -2.44 -1.79
CA GLY A 14 3.26 -2.63 -0.35
C GLY A 14 2.95 -4.09 0.00
N GLU A 15 3.50 -4.58 1.12
CA GLU A 15 3.19 -5.91 1.65
C GLU A 15 3.43 -5.95 3.17
N GLY A 16 2.38 -6.23 3.93
CA GLY A 16 2.44 -6.19 5.40
C GLY A 16 2.86 -4.79 5.88
N CYS A 17 3.91 -4.71 6.69
CA CYS A 17 4.46 -3.44 7.17
C CYS A 17 5.56 -2.86 6.27
N TYR A 18 5.74 -3.35 5.05
CA TYR A 18 6.80 -2.88 4.15
C TYR A 18 6.28 -2.21 2.89
N LEU A 19 7.02 -1.19 2.46
CA LEU A 19 6.90 -0.54 1.15
C LEU A 19 8.12 -0.89 0.29
N TYR A 20 7.89 -0.99 -1.01
CA TYR A 20 8.91 -1.25 -2.01
C TYR A 20 8.88 -0.12 -3.02
N THR A 21 10.03 0.52 -3.21
CA THR A 21 10.19 1.66 -4.10
C THR A 21 10.63 1.22 -5.49
N GLU A 22 10.40 2.07 -6.49
CA GLU A 22 10.82 1.83 -7.87
C GLU A 22 12.33 1.59 -8.00
N ASP A 23 13.13 2.26 -7.15
CA ASP A 23 14.59 2.09 -7.07
C ASP A 23 15.04 0.84 -6.28
N GLY A 24 14.11 -0.04 -5.91
CA GLY A 24 14.39 -1.35 -5.31
C GLY A 24 14.60 -1.35 -3.79
N ARG A 25 14.41 -0.23 -3.09
CA ARG A 25 14.50 -0.21 -1.63
C ARG A 25 13.28 -0.84 -0.98
N LYS A 26 13.51 -1.54 0.14
CA LYS A 26 12.49 -2.05 1.06
C LYS A 26 12.47 -1.17 2.31
N ILE A 27 11.34 -0.54 2.60
CA ILE A 27 11.19 0.45 3.67
C ILE A 27 10.16 -0.08 4.68
N LEU A 28 10.46 -0.03 5.98
CA LEU A 28 9.49 -0.30 7.03
C LEU A 28 8.51 0.88 7.15
N ASP A 29 7.22 0.63 6.96
CA ASP A 29 6.16 1.61 7.08
C ASP A 29 5.73 1.79 8.53
N MET A 30 6.27 2.82 9.18
CA MET A 30 5.89 3.22 10.53
C MET A 30 4.78 4.28 10.55
N ALA A 31 4.37 4.79 9.37
CA ALA A 31 3.29 5.76 9.25
C ALA A 31 1.92 5.07 9.06
N SER A 32 1.92 3.85 8.51
CA SER A 32 0.71 3.09 8.19
C SER A 32 -0.25 3.91 7.32
N GLY A 33 0.29 4.67 6.35
CA GLY A 33 -0.50 5.57 5.50
C GLY A 33 -1.32 6.61 6.29
N ILE A 34 -0.73 7.26 7.29
CA ILE A 34 -1.46 8.13 8.25
C ILE A 34 -2.54 7.31 8.99
N ALA A 35 -2.11 6.21 9.60
CA ALA A 35 -2.95 5.30 10.38
C ALA A 35 -4.15 4.67 9.62
N THR A 36 -4.08 4.57 8.29
CA THR A 36 -5.11 3.94 7.45
C THR A 36 -4.87 2.46 7.22
N ASN A 37 -3.61 2.04 7.11
CA ASN A 37 -3.23 0.67 6.78
C ASN A 37 -3.05 -0.19 8.04
N ALA A 38 -4.05 -0.21 8.91
CA ALA A 38 -3.97 -0.85 10.23
C ALA A 38 -3.67 -2.36 10.18
N LEU A 39 -4.10 -3.04 9.11
CA LEU A 39 -3.83 -4.46 8.87
C LEU A 39 -2.56 -4.70 8.02
N GLY A 40 -1.82 -3.64 7.71
CA GLY A 40 -0.76 -3.65 6.72
C GLY A 40 -1.27 -3.62 5.28
N HIS A 41 -0.33 -3.41 4.37
CA HIS A 41 -0.58 -3.39 2.93
C HIS A 41 -0.93 -4.79 2.41
N CYS A 42 -1.93 -4.86 1.51
CA CYS A 42 -2.35 -6.08 0.81
C CYS A 42 -2.68 -7.28 1.73
N HIS A 43 -3.29 -7.03 2.90
CA HIS A 43 -3.66 -8.11 3.82
C HIS A 43 -4.60 -9.16 3.17
N PRO A 44 -4.28 -10.47 3.20
CA PRO A 44 -4.99 -11.49 2.40
C PRO A 44 -6.50 -11.54 2.60
N LYS A 45 -6.97 -11.39 3.86
CA LYS A 45 -8.41 -11.39 4.17
C LYS A 45 -9.14 -10.16 3.61
N VAL A 46 -8.47 -9.01 3.54
CA VAL A 46 -9.05 -7.76 3.03
C VAL A 46 -9.18 -7.84 1.52
N ILE A 47 -8.12 -8.30 0.84
CA ILE A 47 -8.13 -8.53 -0.61
C ILE A 47 -9.23 -9.51 -1.01
N ALA A 48 -9.29 -10.69 -0.38
CA ALA A 48 -10.32 -11.68 -0.71
C ALA A 48 -11.76 -11.16 -0.50
N ALA A 49 -11.99 -10.36 0.55
CA ALA A 49 -13.30 -9.75 0.79
C ALA A 49 -13.64 -8.67 -0.24
N ALA A 50 -12.67 -7.82 -0.60
CA ALA A 50 -12.84 -6.81 -1.64
C ALA A 50 -13.11 -7.43 -3.01
N GLU A 51 -12.31 -8.42 -3.43
CA GLU A 51 -12.50 -9.16 -4.68
C GLU A 51 -13.88 -9.81 -4.74
N LYS A 52 -14.29 -10.53 -3.68
CA LYS A 52 -15.63 -11.12 -3.60
C LYS A 52 -16.72 -10.07 -3.82
N GLN A 53 -16.60 -8.90 -3.19
CA GLN A 53 -17.61 -7.85 -3.29
C GLN A 53 -17.63 -7.17 -4.66
N LEU A 54 -16.47 -7.01 -5.32
CA LEU A 54 -16.42 -6.47 -6.69
C LEU A 54 -17.22 -7.34 -7.67
N HIS A 55 -17.34 -8.64 -7.41
CA HIS A 55 -18.14 -9.56 -8.22
C HIS A 55 -19.64 -9.59 -7.87
N THR A 56 -20.11 -8.86 -6.85
CA THR A 56 -21.55 -8.84 -6.47
C THR A 56 -22.31 -7.60 -6.93
N LEU A 57 -21.60 -6.53 -7.34
CA LEU A 57 -22.17 -5.23 -7.70
C LEU A 57 -22.05 -4.91 -9.21
N ILE A 58 -21.88 -5.95 -10.03
CA ILE A 58 -21.90 -5.91 -11.49
C ILE A 58 -23.21 -6.45 -12.04
#